data_AF-H6LDD4-F1
#
_entry.id   AF-H6LDD4-F1
#
_cell.length_a   1.000
_cell.length_b   1.000
_cell.length_c   1.000
_cell.angle_alpha   90.00
_cell.angle_beta   90.00
_cell.angle_gamma   90.00
#
_symmetry.space_group_name_H-M   'P 1'
#
loop_
_entity.id
_entity.type
_entity.pdbx_description
1 polymer ?
#
loop_
_entity_poly.entity_id
_entity_poly.type
_entity_poly.pdbx_seq_one_letter_code
_entity_poly.pdbx_strand_id
1 'polypeptide(L)'
;MIQLKAFKKANQLPNSYDPHKAAYKIMPPHATANPAIKQLYINGHFCYVYKFGMITNGLGIVRDITFYNRDFLSAHPDIVVEKKSDSPDEDKSLGDSKALMPVLTDFFNKHPLIRPDVFLGDAAFDTIPIYSGLFNNLHFNRAFIPLNRRSSLEHPDFTINPDGIPCCPNDPSLPMKREGNTSHLRCGIPTFKFVCPKMKSVKCADSKYHRRHHCDHPCTTSLCGRMVYIYPEKNLRAYPGTIRGTNEWAQTYKIRGCVEQTINQFKDSFCVANRRTQNEQTLHADLLLSGIAQLLTVILADSIHQHQFIRSLKPLIA
;
A
#
# COMPACT_ATOMS: atom_id res chain seq x y z
N MET A 1 25.85 -8.44 5.25
CA MET A 1 25.91 -8.39 3.76
C MET A 1 27.35 -8.39 3.21
N ILE A 2 28.28 -7.67 3.84
CA ILE A 2 29.70 -7.59 3.40
C ILE A 2 30.44 -8.94 3.50
N GLN A 3 30.15 -9.76 4.52
CA GLN A 3 30.89 -11.00 4.78
C GLN A 3 30.68 -12.12 3.75
N LEU A 4 29.46 -12.33 3.23
CA LEU A 4 29.20 -13.39 2.23
C LEU A 4 29.80 -13.05 0.84
N LYS A 5 29.72 -11.78 0.45
CA LYS A 5 30.39 -11.29 -0.77
C LYS A 5 31.92 -11.33 -0.62
N ALA A 6 32.44 -10.99 0.57
CA ALA A 6 33.85 -11.13 0.88
C ALA A 6 34.30 -12.61 0.86
N PHE A 7 33.51 -13.54 1.38
CA PHE A 7 33.77 -14.98 1.31
C PHE A 7 33.86 -15.48 -0.13
N LYS A 8 32.90 -15.10 -1.00
CA LYS A 8 32.95 -15.44 -2.43
C LYS A 8 34.24 -14.95 -3.07
N LYS A 9 34.63 -13.71 -2.80
CA LYS A 9 35.85 -13.09 -3.34
C LYS A 9 37.13 -13.75 -2.82
N ALA A 10 37.21 -14.03 -1.52
CA ALA A 10 38.36 -14.66 -0.89
C ALA A 10 38.59 -16.10 -1.39
N ASN A 11 37.52 -16.84 -1.66
CA ASN A 11 37.58 -18.22 -2.15
C ASN A 11 37.56 -18.32 -3.68
N GLN A 12 37.67 -17.21 -4.42
CA GLN A 12 37.70 -17.15 -5.89
C GLN A 12 36.57 -17.95 -6.56
N LEU A 13 35.40 -17.97 -5.93
CA LEU A 13 34.26 -18.76 -6.41
C LEU A 13 33.69 -18.15 -7.70
N PRO A 14 33.19 -18.98 -8.64
CA PRO A 14 32.75 -18.53 -9.96
C PRO A 14 31.61 -17.50 -9.87
N ASN A 15 31.48 -16.67 -10.90
CA ASN A 15 30.45 -15.62 -10.93
C ASN A 15 29.02 -16.18 -10.81
N SER A 16 28.78 -17.39 -11.31
CA SER A 16 27.52 -18.14 -11.19
C SER A 16 27.18 -18.58 -9.76
N TYR A 17 28.14 -18.58 -8.82
CA TYR A 17 27.89 -18.94 -7.43
C TYR A 17 27.20 -17.79 -6.69
N ASP A 18 25.99 -18.03 -6.22
CA ASP A 18 25.29 -17.11 -5.32
C ASP A 18 25.51 -17.52 -3.85
N PRO A 19 26.36 -16.79 -3.10
CA PRO A 19 26.65 -17.12 -1.71
C PRO A 19 25.41 -16.96 -0.79
N HIS A 20 24.44 -16.14 -1.17
CA HIS A 20 23.20 -15.97 -0.41
C HIS A 20 22.29 -17.18 -0.59
N LYS A 21 22.11 -17.63 -1.82
CA LYS A 21 21.35 -18.85 -2.13
C LYS A 21 21.95 -20.09 -1.44
N ALA A 22 23.29 -20.21 -1.49
CA ALA A 22 23.99 -21.30 -0.83
C ALA A 22 23.83 -21.27 0.70
N ALA A 23 24.02 -20.11 1.33
CA ALA A 23 23.83 -19.96 2.78
C ALA A 23 22.38 -20.27 3.19
N TYR A 24 21.41 -19.73 2.44
CA TYR A 24 19.98 -19.93 2.70
C TYR A 24 19.58 -21.41 2.65
N LYS A 25 20.15 -22.17 1.70
CA LYS A 25 19.92 -23.61 1.55
C LYS A 25 20.43 -24.42 2.73
N ILE A 26 21.58 -24.05 3.30
CA ILE A 26 22.24 -24.79 4.40
C ILE A 26 21.60 -24.47 5.75
N MET A 27 21.05 -23.26 5.90
CA MET A 27 20.41 -22.83 7.14
C MET A 27 19.17 -23.69 7.47
N PRO A 28 18.92 -23.96 8.77
CA PRO A 28 17.74 -24.70 9.20
C PRO A 28 16.44 -24.09 8.67
N PRO A 29 15.45 -24.88 8.22
CA PRO A 29 14.20 -24.33 7.67
C PRO A 29 13.32 -23.65 8.73
N HIS A 30 13.60 -23.87 10.01
CA HIS A 30 12.88 -23.32 11.14
C HIS A 30 13.83 -23.02 12.29
N ALA A 31 13.39 -22.17 13.23
CA ALA A 31 14.15 -21.90 14.44
C ALA A 31 14.18 -23.13 15.34
N THR A 32 15.33 -23.41 15.96
CA THR A 32 15.48 -24.49 16.95
C THR A 32 14.53 -24.31 18.14
N ALA A 33 14.27 -23.06 18.54
CA ALA A 33 13.40 -22.75 19.69
C ALA A 33 11.90 -22.96 19.40
N ASN A 34 11.46 -22.79 18.15
CA ASN A 34 10.07 -23.02 17.75
C ASN A 34 9.98 -23.38 16.26
N PRO A 35 9.58 -24.62 15.92
CA PRO A 35 9.41 -25.06 14.53
C PRO A 35 8.39 -24.28 13.70
N ALA A 36 7.46 -23.56 14.34
CA ALA A 36 6.51 -22.69 13.64
C ALA A 36 7.18 -21.45 13.05
N ILE A 37 8.32 -21.02 13.60
CA ILE A 37 9.07 -19.88 13.08
C ILE A 37 9.94 -20.35 11.92
N LYS A 38 9.47 -20.11 10.70
CA LYS A 38 10.19 -20.48 9.48
C LYS A 38 11.32 -19.50 9.19
N GLN A 39 12.35 -20.01 8.52
CA GLN A 39 13.42 -19.22 7.96
C GLN A 39 12.87 -18.23 6.94
N LEU A 40 13.40 -17.01 6.94
CA LEU A 40 13.01 -15.93 6.04
C LEU A 40 14.22 -15.14 5.56
N TYR A 41 14.05 -14.57 4.37
CA TYR A 41 14.96 -13.58 3.83
C TYR A 41 14.22 -12.27 3.58
N ILE A 42 14.52 -11.26 4.40
CA ILE A 42 13.84 -9.96 4.37
C ILE A 42 14.88 -8.87 4.25
N ASN A 43 14.75 -8.01 3.24
CA ASN A 43 15.59 -6.83 3.01
C ASN A 43 17.11 -7.14 3.06
N GLY A 44 17.53 -8.31 2.58
CA GLY A 44 18.94 -8.69 2.58
C GLY A 44 19.44 -9.40 3.84
N HIS A 45 18.55 -9.74 4.77
CA HIS A 45 18.85 -10.38 6.04
C HIS A 45 18.15 -11.74 6.18
N PHE A 46 18.89 -12.75 6.62
CA PHE A 46 18.33 -14.03 7.06
C PHE A 46 17.76 -13.87 8.47
N CYS A 47 16.54 -14.34 8.70
CA CYS A 47 15.89 -14.20 9.99
C CYS A 47 14.89 -15.32 10.26
N TYR A 48 14.61 -15.54 11.54
CA TYR A 48 13.51 -16.35 12.04
C TYR A 48 12.65 -15.43 12.89
N VAL A 49 11.49 -15.02 12.37
CA VAL A 49 10.67 -13.98 13.01
C VAL A 49 9.21 -14.38 13.04
N TYR A 50 8.53 -13.95 14.10
CA TYR A 50 7.07 -13.85 14.09
C TYR A 50 6.65 -12.63 13.27
N LYS A 51 5.53 -12.76 12.57
CA LYS A 51 4.91 -11.68 11.82
C LYS A 51 3.60 -11.28 12.49
N PHE A 52 3.26 -10.01 12.37
CA PHE A 52 1.98 -9.48 12.81
C PHE A 52 1.55 -8.36 11.84
N GLY A 53 0.25 -8.14 11.77
CA GLY A 53 -0.38 -7.00 11.11
C GLY A 53 -0.79 -5.97 12.15
N MET A 54 -0.78 -4.70 11.77
CA MET A 54 -1.25 -3.60 12.60
C MET A 54 -2.11 -2.67 11.75
N ILE A 55 -3.30 -2.35 12.25
CA ILE A 55 -4.21 -1.38 11.64
C ILE A 55 -4.13 -0.08 12.44
N THR A 56 -3.92 1.03 11.76
CA THR A 56 -3.97 2.37 12.35
C THR A 56 -4.99 3.24 11.61
N ASN A 57 -5.62 4.19 12.29
CA ASN A 57 -6.38 5.24 11.61
C ASN A 57 -5.45 6.32 11.01
N GLY A 58 -6.02 7.33 10.34
CA GLY A 58 -5.27 8.43 9.73
C GLY A 58 -4.49 9.32 10.72
N LEU A 59 -4.65 9.16 12.03
CA LEU A 59 -3.88 9.86 13.05
C LEU A 59 -2.69 9.03 13.59
N GLY A 60 -2.53 7.79 13.13
CA GLY A 60 -1.53 6.85 13.69
C GLY A 60 -1.98 6.20 15.00
N ILE A 61 -3.28 6.21 15.31
CA ILE A 61 -3.83 5.52 16.48
C ILE A 61 -4.09 4.07 16.09
N VAL A 62 -3.50 3.13 16.82
CA VAL A 62 -3.68 1.69 16.64
C VAL A 62 -5.13 1.30 16.90
N ARG A 63 -5.66 0.45 16.02
CA ARG A 63 -7.03 -0.07 16.05
C ARG A 63 -7.09 -1.58 16.16
N ASP A 64 -6.10 -2.28 15.61
CA ASP A 64 -5.99 -3.74 15.72
C ASP A 64 -4.53 -4.15 15.59
N ILE A 65 -4.18 -5.23 16.28
CA ILE A 65 -2.92 -5.94 16.17
C ILE A 65 -3.28 -7.41 15.97
N THR A 66 -2.95 -7.95 14.81
CA THR A 66 -3.24 -9.35 14.46
C THR A 66 -1.93 -10.12 14.34
N PHE A 67 -1.75 -11.13 15.19
CA PHE A 67 -0.55 -11.96 15.20
C PHE A 67 -0.70 -13.13 14.21
N TYR A 68 0.26 -13.32 13.30
CA TYR A 68 0.16 -14.33 12.24
C TYR A 68 0.65 -15.70 12.73
N ASN A 69 -0.01 -16.22 13.76
CA ASN A 69 0.29 -17.54 14.31
C ASN A 69 -0.50 -18.65 13.62
N ARG A 70 -0.36 -19.88 14.15
CA ARG A 70 -1.07 -21.05 13.66
C ARG A 70 -2.59 -20.84 13.69
N ASP A 71 -3.12 -20.26 14.75
CA ASP A 71 -4.57 -20.09 14.91
C ASP A 71 -5.13 -19.11 13.85
N PHE A 72 -4.41 -18.02 13.57
CA PHE A 72 -4.74 -17.11 12.47
C PHE A 72 -4.70 -17.82 11.10
N LEU A 73 -3.65 -18.59 10.83
CA LEU A 73 -3.54 -19.34 9.57
C LEU A 73 -4.61 -20.44 9.44
N SER A 74 -5.01 -21.05 10.56
CA SER A 74 -6.10 -22.03 10.59
C SER A 74 -7.48 -21.39 10.37
N ALA A 75 -7.68 -20.16 10.85
CA ALA A 75 -8.91 -19.40 10.61
C ALA A 75 -9.02 -18.91 9.15
N HIS A 76 -7.89 -18.74 8.46
CA HIS A 76 -7.81 -18.23 7.09
C HIS A 76 -7.10 -19.23 6.15
N PRO A 77 -7.74 -20.37 5.81
CA PRO A 77 -7.12 -21.44 5.03
C PRO A 77 -6.76 -21.00 3.59
N ASP A 78 -7.37 -19.93 3.09
CA ASP A 78 -7.06 -19.33 1.78
C ASP A 78 -5.65 -18.73 1.72
N ILE A 79 -5.03 -18.51 2.87
CA ILE A 79 -3.64 -18.08 2.97
C ILE A 79 -2.72 -19.26 2.62
N VAL A 80 -2.39 -19.36 1.33
CA VAL A 80 -1.39 -20.33 0.86
C VAL A 80 0.01 -19.88 1.29
N VAL A 81 0.51 -20.51 2.36
CA VAL A 81 1.91 -20.41 2.77
C VAL A 81 2.74 -21.26 1.81
N GLU A 82 3.46 -20.60 0.89
CA GLU A 82 4.30 -21.28 -0.09
C GLU A 82 5.36 -22.15 0.59
N LYS A 83 5.64 -23.30 -0.02
CA LYS A 83 6.68 -24.22 0.44
C LYS A 83 8.05 -23.59 0.15
N LYS A 84 8.99 -23.80 1.08
CA LYS A 84 10.40 -23.39 0.97
C LYS A 84 10.96 -23.78 -0.40
N SER A 85 11.39 -22.79 -1.17
CA SER A 85 12.17 -22.92 -2.39
C SER A 85 13.66 -22.80 -2.05
N ASP A 86 14.53 -23.14 -3.01
CA ASP A 86 15.98 -22.95 -2.86
C ASP A 86 16.37 -21.47 -3.03
N SER A 87 15.42 -20.56 -3.29
CA SER A 87 15.66 -19.16 -3.59
C SER A 87 15.23 -18.23 -2.44
N PRO A 88 16.17 -17.53 -1.77
CA PRO A 88 15.84 -16.59 -0.71
C PRO A 88 14.87 -15.48 -1.15
N ASP A 89 14.92 -15.07 -2.42
CA ASP A 89 14.06 -14.01 -2.95
C ASP A 89 12.62 -14.47 -3.23
N GLU A 90 12.42 -15.78 -3.45
CA GLU A 90 11.11 -16.40 -3.65
C GLU A 90 10.47 -16.77 -2.31
N ASP A 91 11.29 -17.14 -1.31
CA ASP A 91 10.86 -17.52 0.03
C ASP A 91 10.54 -16.33 0.93
N LYS A 92 9.50 -15.60 0.54
CA LYS A 92 8.78 -14.74 1.48
C LYS A 92 7.69 -15.61 2.12
N SER A 93 7.80 -15.93 3.42
CA SER A 93 6.60 -16.33 4.19
C SER A 93 5.48 -15.35 3.92
N LEU A 94 4.23 -15.77 4.18
CA LEU A 94 3.00 -14.97 4.18
C LEU A 94 3.25 -13.52 3.76
N GLY A 95 3.16 -13.28 2.45
CA GLY A 95 3.39 -11.96 1.88
C GLY A 95 2.37 -10.97 2.43
N ASP A 96 2.81 -9.74 2.67
CA ASP A 96 1.96 -8.71 3.29
C ASP A 96 0.64 -8.51 2.52
N SER A 97 0.68 -8.63 1.19
CA SER A 97 -0.49 -8.57 0.31
C SER A 97 -1.49 -9.72 0.52
N LYS A 98 -1.01 -10.93 0.85
CA LYS A 98 -1.86 -12.10 1.13
C LYS A 98 -2.54 -11.99 2.50
N ALA A 99 -1.88 -11.35 3.46
CA ALA A 99 -2.44 -11.16 4.81
C ALA A 99 -3.42 -9.99 4.92
N LEU A 100 -3.33 -9.00 4.01
CA LEU A 100 -4.09 -7.76 4.10
C LEU A 100 -5.61 -7.98 4.20
N MET A 101 -6.19 -8.74 3.26
CA MET A 101 -7.65 -8.92 3.21
C MET A 101 -8.20 -9.69 4.42
N PRO A 102 -7.60 -10.83 4.84
CA PRO A 102 -7.96 -11.49 6.10
C PRO A 102 -7.94 -10.55 7.31
N VAL A 103 -6.85 -9.80 7.49
CA VAL A 103 -6.68 -8.88 8.63
C VAL A 103 -7.75 -7.79 8.65
N LEU A 104 -8.03 -7.16 7.49
CA LEU A 104 -9.08 -6.14 7.41
C LEU A 104 -10.48 -6.74 7.64
N THR A 105 -10.76 -7.92 7.08
CA THR A 105 -12.05 -8.59 7.23
C THR A 105 -12.32 -8.92 8.70
N ASP A 106 -11.34 -9.51 9.40
CA ASP A 106 -11.45 -9.80 10.82
C ASP A 106 -11.69 -8.54 11.65
N PHE A 107 -10.97 -7.45 11.34
CA PHE A 107 -11.13 -6.18 12.03
C PHE A 107 -12.54 -5.61 11.87
N PHE A 108 -13.08 -5.55 10.65
CA PHE A 108 -14.43 -5.02 10.42
C PHE A 108 -15.53 -5.93 10.97
N ASN A 109 -15.31 -7.25 11.00
CA ASN A 109 -16.21 -8.17 11.66
C ASN A 109 -16.25 -7.95 13.19
N LYS A 110 -15.09 -7.70 13.81
CA LYS A 110 -15.00 -7.34 15.25
C LYS A 110 -15.60 -5.96 15.53
N HIS A 111 -15.50 -5.03 14.58
CA HIS A 111 -15.90 -3.63 14.75
C HIS A 111 -16.82 -3.13 13.61
N PRO A 112 -18.07 -3.64 13.52
CA PRO A 112 -18.98 -3.38 12.39
C PRO A 112 -19.43 -1.91 12.27
N LEU A 113 -19.28 -1.13 13.34
CA LEU A 113 -19.61 0.30 13.36
C LEU A 113 -18.51 1.18 12.74
N ILE A 114 -17.29 0.65 12.57
CA ILE A 114 -16.18 1.38 11.96
C ILE A 114 -16.29 1.25 10.45
N ARG A 115 -16.63 2.36 9.78
CA ARG A 115 -16.82 2.43 8.33
C ARG A 115 -15.92 3.50 7.71
N PRO A 116 -14.66 3.18 7.38
CA PRO A 116 -13.74 4.13 6.79
C PRO A 116 -14.04 4.35 5.31
N ASP A 117 -13.91 5.61 4.87
CA ASP A 117 -14.08 5.99 3.46
C ASP A 117 -12.84 5.71 2.61
N VAL A 118 -11.65 5.81 3.23
CA VAL A 118 -10.36 5.87 2.55
C VAL A 118 -9.40 4.80 3.07
N PHE A 119 -8.80 4.05 2.15
CA PHE A 119 -7.69 3.14 2.42
C PHE A 119 -6.36 3.75 1.93
N LEU A 120 -5.30 3.62 2.73
CA LEU A 120 -3.93 4.04 2.37
C LEU A 120 -3.02 2.81 2.42
N GLY A 121 -2.33 2.51 1.31
CA GLY A 121 -1.54 1.29 1.18
C GLY A 121 -0.24 1.50 0.42
N ASP A 122 0.74 0.61 0.65
CA ASP A 122 1.99 0.60 -0.12
C ASP A 122 1.78 0.00 -1.52
N ALA A 123 2.71 0.29 -2.45
CA ALA A 123 2.71 -0.28 -3.79
C ALA A 123 2.73 -1.83 -3.81
N ALA A 124 3.17 -2.47 -2.73
CA ALA A 124 3.06 -3.92 -2.55
C ALA A 124 1.61 -4.45 -2.58
N PHE A 125 0.62 -3.60 -2.32
CA PHE A 125 -0.81 -3.94 -2.34
C PHE A 125 -1.48 -3.71 -3.71
N ASP A 126 -0.72 -3.29 -4.72
CA ASP A 126 -1.23 -3.00 -6.06
C ASP A 126 -1.56 -4.29 -6.85
N THR A 127 -2.67 -4.93 -6.51
CA THR A 127 -3.16 -6.16 -7.16
C THR A 127 -4.67 -6.12 -7.35
N ILE A 128 -5.17 -6.67 -8.47
CA ILE A 128 -6.61 -6.71 -8.80
C ILE A 128 -7.45 -7.31 -7.65
N PRO A 129 -7.06 -8.45 -7.02
CA PRO A 129 -7.83 -9.02 -5.91
C PRO A 129 -7.97 -8.07 -4.70
N ILE A 130 -6.92 -7.32 -4.37
CA ILE A 130 -6.96 -6.35 -3.25
C ILE A 130 -7.94 -5.23 -3.56
N TYR A 131 -7.89 -4.63 -4.75
CA TYR A 131 -8.86 -3.58 -5.09
C TYR A 131 -10.29 -4.12 -5.06
N SER A 132 -10.54 -5.32 -5.62
CA SER A 132 -11.85 -5.95 -5.55
C SER A 132 -12.32 -6.13 -4.10
N GLY A 133 -11.47 -6.65 -3.22
CA GLY A 133 -11.79 -6.83 -1.81
C GLY A 133 -12.08 -5.51 -1.09
N LEU A 134 -11.28 -4.46 -1.33
CA LEU A 134 -11.46 -3.15 -0.72
C LEU A 134 -12.79 -2.49 -1.12
N PHE A 135 -13.13 -2.51 -2.41
CA PHE A 135 -14.33 -1.82 -2.91
C PHE A 135 -15.61 -2.65 -2.77
N ASN A 136 -15.56 -3.92 -3.15
CA ASN A 136 -16.75 -4.76 -3.24
C ASN A 136 -17.12 -5.41 -1.91
N ASN A 137 -16.12 -5.79 -1.10
CA ASN A 137 -16.37 -6.52 0.16
C ASN A 137 -16.31 -5.59 1.38
N LEU A 138 -15.36 -4.65 1.40
CA LEU A 138 -15.14 -3.76 2.54
C LEU A 138 -15.72 -2.35 2.34
N HIS A 139 -16.28 -2.06 1.16
CA HIS A 139 -17.01 -0.84 0.83
C HIS A 139 -16.22 0.46 1.05
N PHE A 140 -14.91 0.45 0.84
CA PHE A 140 -14.13 1.69 0.74
C PHE A 140 -14.55 2.47 -0.50
N ASN A 141 -14.49 3.81 -0.44
CA ASN A 141 -14.78 4.65 -1.61
C ASN A 141 -13.50 5.07 -2.35
N ARG A 142 -12.36 5.14 -1.65
CA ARG A 142 -11.07 5.51 -2.24
C ARG A 142 -9.94 4.66 -1.70
N ALA A 143 -9.03 4.24 -2.57
CA ALA A 143 -7.79 3.57 -2.16
C ALA A 143 -6.57 4.29 -2.74
N PHE A 144 -5.73 4.84 -1.87
CA PHE A 144 -4.47 5.46 -2.24
C PHE A 144 -3.37 4.41 -2.17
N ILE A 145 -3.24 3.64 -3.25
CA ILE A 145 -2.19 2.63 -3.46
C ILE A 145 -1.37 3.04 -4.70
N PRO A 146 -0.07 3.35 -4.56
CA PRO A 146 0.78 3.65 -5.72
C PRO A 146 0.86 2.45 -6.67
N LEU A 147 1.00 2.72 -7.97
CA LEU A 147 1.19 1.65 -8.94
C LEU A 147 2.55 0.98 -8.72
N ASN A 148 2.56 -0.34 -8.75
CA ASN A 148 3.77 -1.13 -8.69
C ASN A 148 4.54 -0.97 -10.01
N ARG A 149 5.78 -0.49 -9.92
CA ARG A 149 6.65 -0.26 -11.10
C ARG A 149 6.93 -1.53 -11.91
N ARG A 150 6.70 -2.71 -11.33
CA ARG A 150 6.87 -4.01 -11.99
C ARG A 150 5.68 -4.41 -12.86
N SER A 151 4.53 -3.74 -12.72
CA SER A 151 3.32 -4.00 -13.50
C SER A 151 2.76 -2.69 -14.05
N SER A 152 2.92 -2.46 -15.35
CA SER A 152 2.31 -1.33 -16.04
C SER A 152 0.78 -1.43 -16.05
N LEU A 153 0.12 -0.28 -16.21
CA LEU A 153 -1.25 -0.23 -16.69
C LEU A 153 -1.20 -0.19 -18.22
N GLU A 154 -1.88 -1.11 -18.86
CA GLU A 154 -1.97 -1.17 -20.32
C GLU A 154 -3.40 -0.90 -20.76
N HIS A 155 -3.53 -0.17 -21.85
CA HIS A 155 -4.80 0.06 -22.52
C HIS A 155 -4.57 -0.01 -24.04
N PRO A 156 -5.45 -0.68 -24.81
CA PRO A 156 -5.24 -0.89 -26.24
C PRO A 156 -5.21 0.43 -27.04
N ASP A 157 -6.04 1.40 -26.65
CA ASP A 157 -6.28 2.60 -27.46
C ASP A 157 -5.40 3.82 -27.14
N PHE A 158 -4.65 3.80 -26.03
CA PHE A 158 -3.82 4.94 -25.61
C PHE A 158 -2.78 4.53 -24.58
N THR A 159 -1.69 5.30 -24.53
CA THR A 159 -0.64 5.16 -23.52
C THR A 159 -1.07 5.75 -22.18
N ILE A 160 -0.61 5.14 -21.09
CA ILE A 160 -0.88 5.56 -19.73
C ILE A 160 0.47 5.87 -19.06
N ASN A 161 0.57 7.02 -18.39
CA ASN A 161 1.79 7.41 -17.68
C ASN A 161 1.94 6.66 -16.33
N PRO A 162 3.06 6.83 -15.59
CA PRO A 162 3.27 6.16 -14.30
C PRO A 162 2.24 6.48 -13.21
N ASP A 163 1.46 7.55 -13.35
CA ASP A 163 0.37 7.93 -12.45
C ASP A 163 -0.98 7.34 -12.86
N GLY A 164 -1.04 6.55 -13.94
CA GLY A 164 -2.30 6.04 -14.45
C GLY A 164 -3.07 7.07 -15.27
N ILE A 165 -2.46 8.19 -15.70
CA ILE A 165 -3.12 9.22 -16.51
C ILE A 165 -2.95 8.90 -18.00
N PRO A 166 -4.04 8.91 -18.80
CA PRO A 166 -3.95 8.77 -20.25
C PRO A 166 -3.10 9.88 -20.88
N CYS A 167 -2.28 9.53 -21.87
CA CYS A 167 -1.50 10.49 -22.65
C CYS A 167 -2.09 10.71 -24.05
N CYS A 168 -1.61 11.75 -24.74
CA CYS A 168 -1.98 12.01 -26.13
C CYS A 168 -1.54 10.83 -27.03
N PRO A 169 -2.42 10.29 -27.88
CA PRO A 169 -2.06 9.19 -28.80
C PRO A 169 -0.89 9.51 -29.74
N ASN A 170 -0.77 10.78 -30.15
CA ASN A 170 0.31 11.22 -31.05
C ASN A 170 1.57 11.67 -30.29
N ASP A 171 1.49 11.87 -28.96
CA ASP A 171 2.61 12.33 -28.13
C ASP A 171 2.47 11.80 -26.70
N PRO A 172 3.10 10.65 -26.39
CA PRO A 172 3.04 10.04 -25.05
C PRO A 172 3.59 10.91 -23.92
N SER A 173 4.35 11.98 -24.22
CA SER A 173 4.89 12.90 -23.21
C SER A 173 3.85 13.90 -22.68
N LEU A 174 2.71 14.03 -23.36
CA LEU A 174 1.66 14.98 -23.02
C LEU A 174 0.50 14.29 -22.28
N PRO A 175 0.44 14.34 -20.94
CA PRO A 175 -0.69 13.79 -20.18
C PRO A 175 -1.97 14.57 -20.49
N MET A 176 -3.08 13.86 -20.64
CA MET A 176 -4.39 14.46 -20.83
C MET A 176 -4.84 15.21 -19.57
N LYS A 177 -5.59 16.29 -19.75
CA LYS A 177 -6.09 17.14 -18.65
C LYS A 177 -7.34 16.52 -18.06
N ARG A 178 -7.40 16.35 -16.74
CA ARG A 178 -8.65 16.02 -16.06
C ARG A 178 -9.63 17.19 -16.19
N GLU A 179 -10.87 16.91 -16.58
CA GLU A 179 -11.96 17.89 -16.61
C GLU A 179 -13.11 17.40 -15.73
N GLY A 180 -13.60 18.27 -14.84
CA GLY A 180 -14.73 17.97 -13.95
C GLY A 180 -14.35 17.37 -12.60
N ASN A 181 -15.16 17.69 -11.59
CA ASN A 181 -15.00 17.23 -10.20
C ASN A 181 -16.04 16.16 -9.82
N THR A 182 -17.04 15.91 -10.67
CA THR A 182 -18.20 15.04 -10.39
C THR A 182 -18.59 14.26 -11.64
N SER A 183 -19.23 13.10 -11.43
CA SER A 183 -19.89 12.32 -12.47
C SER A 183 -20.65 13.22 -13.44
N HIS A 184 -20.30 13.17 -14.73
CA HIS A 184 -21.04 13.90 -15.78
C HIS A 184 -22.23 13.09 -16.32
N LEU A 185 -22.47 11.89 -15.79
CA LEU A 185 -23.51 11.00 -16.26
C LEU A 185 -24.79 11.20 -15.47
N ARG A 186 -25.92 11.17 -16.18
CA ARG A 186 -27.26 11.30 -15.60
C ARG A 186 -27.58 10.20 -14.57
N CYS A 187 -26.88 9.07 -14.63
CA CYS A 187 -26.99 7.94 -13.70
C CYS A 187 -26.17 8.09 -12.41
N GLY A 188 -25.36 9.15 -12.26
CA GLY A 188 -24.56 9.39 -11.05
C GLY A 188 -23.32 8.51 -10.90
N ILE A 189 -23.02 7.63 -11.85
CA ILE A 189 -21.83 6.77 -11.82
C ILE A 189 -20.57 7.63 -11.82
N PRO A 190 -19.66 7.50 -10.82
CA PRO A 190 -18.41 8.24 -10.78
C PRO A 190 -17.63 8.01 -12.08
N THR A 191 -17.27 9.06 -12.80
CA THR A 191 -16.50 8.96 -14.04
C THR A 191 -15.40 9.99 -14.06
N PHE A 192 -14.22 9.56 -14.47
CA PHE A 192 -13.10 10.46 -14.70
C PHE A 192 -13.05 10.81 -16.18
N LYS A 193 -13.21 12.10 -16.47
CA LYS A 193 -13.08 12.63 -17.83
C LYS A 193 -11.71 13.24 -18.02
N PHE A 194 -10.96 12.71 -18.97
CA PHE A 194 -9.70 13.25 -19.43
C PHE A 194 -9.86 13.83 -20.83
N VAL A 195 -9.28 14.98 -21.05
CA VAL A 195 -9.42 15.73 -22.30
C VAL A 195 -8.09 16.16 -22.87
N CYS A 196 -8.09 16.49 -24.16
CA CYS A 196 -6.89 16.87 -24.89
C CYS A 196 -6.07 17.96 -24.14
N PRO A 197 -4.74 17.78 -23.99
CA PRO A 197 -3.90 18.76 -23.30
C PRO A 197 -3.85 20.12 -24.01
N LYS A 198 -4.01 20.13 -25.34
CA LYS A 198 -4.07 21.35 -26.17
C LYS A 198 -5.48 21.93 -26.31
N MET A 199 -6.47 21.44 -25.55
CA MET A 199 -7.81 22.04 -25.53
C MET A 199 -7.82 23.37 -24.78
N LYS A 200 -8.50 24.37 -25.37
CA LYS A 200 -8.80 25.67 -24.76
C LYS A 200 -10.26 26.05 -25.03
N SER A 201 -10.80 26.97 -24.22
CA SER A 201 -12.10 27.59 -24.50
C SER A 201 -11.86 28.82 -25.39
N VAL A 202 -12.52 28.89 -26.54
CA VAL A 202 -12.33 29.93 -27.56
C VAL A 202 -13.67 30.59 -27.86
N LYS A 203 -13.70 31.92 -27.84
CA LYS A 203 -14.88 32.69 -28.25
C LYS A 203 -15.02 32.61 -29.77
N CYS A 204 -16.11 32.04 -30.26
CA CYS A 204 -16.37 31.88 -31.69
C CYS A 204 -17.19 33.05 -32.24
N ALA A 205 -17.40 33.07 -33.56
CA ALA A 205 -18.15 34.10 -34.27
C ALA A 205 -19.59 34.28 -33.77
N ASP A 206 -20.17 33.25 -33.17
CA ASP A 206 -21.49 33.28 -32.51
C ASP A 206 -21.47 33.96 -31.12
N SER A 207 -20.35 34.60 -30.76
CA SER A 207 -20.08 35.20 -29.44
C SER A 207 -20.13 34.23 -28.26
N LYS A 208 -20.23 32.91 -28.50
CA LYS A 208 -20.21 31.88 -27.47
C LYS A 208 -18.82 31.27 -27.33
N TYR A 209 -18.53 30.77 -26.14
CA TYR A 209 -17.28 30.07 -25.85
C TYR A 209 -17.43 28.58 -26.16
N HIS A 210 -16.61 28.08 -27.07
CA HIS A 210 -16.58 26.68 -27.46
C HIS A 210 -15.24 26.05 -27.08
N ARG A 211 -15.28 24.78 -26.69
CA ARG A 211 -14.06 24.00 -26.43
C ARG A 211 -13.42 23.60 -27.76
N ARG A 212 -12.19 24.05 -28.02
CA ARG A 212 -11.43 23.69 -29.23
C ARG A 212 -10.00 23.26 -28.93
N HIS A 213 -9.52 22.23 -29.61
CA HIS A 213 -8.12 21.83 -29.55
C HIS A 213 -7.27 22.63 -30.56
N HIS A 214 -5.99 22.82 -30.25
CA HIS A 214 -5.03 23.53 -31.12
C HIS A 214 -3.86 22.59 -31.45
N CYS A 215 -4.19 21.40 -31.98
CA CYS A 215 -3.19 20.40 -32.32
C CYS A 215 -2.79 20.58 -33.78
N ASP A 216 -1.48 20.60 -34.05
CA ASP A 216 -0.94 20.70 -35.41
C ASP A 216 -1.31 19.45 -36.24
N HIS A 217 -1.16 18.27 -35.61
CA HIS A 217 -1.58 16.98 -36.15
C HIS A 217 -2.63 16.35 -35.23
N PRO A 218 -3.93 16.57 -35.48
CA PRO A 218 -4.99 16.06 -34.61
C PRO A 218 -5.08 14.52 -34.62
N CYS A 219 -5.22 13.93 -33.45
CA CYS A 219 -5.43 12.48 -33.28
C CYS A 219 -6.91 12.05 -33.38
N THR A 220 -7.82 13.00 -33.61
CA THR A 220 -9.26 12.74 -33.76
C THR A 220 -9.91 13.84 -34.60
N THR A 221 -11.05 13.53 -35.21
CA THR A 221 -11.87 14.50 -35.98
C THR A 221 -12.68 15.44 -35.09
N SER A 222 -12.75 15.18 -33.78
CA SER A 222 -13.51 16.04 -32.84
C SER A 222 -12.86 17.41 -32.66
N LEU A 223 -13.67 18.47 -32.79
CA LEU A 223 -13.25 19.87 -32.67
C LEU A 223 -12.69 20.22 -31.28
N CYS A 224 -13.08 19.51 -30.22
CA CYS A 224 -12.54 19.69 -28.87
C CYS A 224 -11.31 18.81 -28.57
N GLY A 225 -10.93 17.95 -29.52
CA GLY A 225 -9.86 16.97 -29.38
C GLY A 225 -10.35 15.68 -28.70
N ARG A 226 -9.42 14.74 -28.52
CA ARG A 226 -9.73 13.41 -27.93
C ARG A 226 -10.19 13.59 -26.49
N MET A 227 -11.24 12.86 -26.14
CA MET A 227 -11.72 12.72 -24.77
C MET A 227 -11.68 11.25 -24.39
N VAL A 228 -11.26 10.96 -23.18
CA VAL A 228 -11.23 9.63 -22.59
C VAL A 228 -12.09 9.66 -21.34
N TYR A 229 -13.11 8.81 -21.31
CA TYR A 229 -13.98 8.62 -20.15
C TYR A 229 -13.62 7.32 -19.48
N ILE A 230 -13.37 7.38 -18.18
CA ILE A 230 -12.95 6.23 -17.42
C ILE A 230 -13.89 5.98 -16.27
N TYR A 231 -14.34 4.74 -16.24
CA TYR A 231 -15.32 4.21 -15.32
C TYR A 231 -14.53 3.41 -14.29
N PRO A 232 -14.50 3.82 -13.01
CA PRO A 232 -13.80 3.10 -11.95
C PRO A 232 -14.16 1.62 -11.92
N GLU A 233 -15.43 1.27 -12.12
CA GLU A 233 -15.89 -0.12 -12.14
C GLU A 233 -15.24 -0.98 -13.25
N LYS A 234 -14.77 -0.37 -14.35
CA LYS A 234 -14.09 -1.11 -15.43
C LYS A 234 -12.66 -1.49 -15.05
N ASN A 235 -12.01 -0.69 -14.20
CA ASN A 235 -10.65 -0.96 -13.75
C ASN A 235 -10.37 -0.26 -12.41
N LEU A 236 -10.74 -0.94 -11.31
CA LEU A 236 -10.56 -0.45 -9.94
C LEU A 236 -9.09 -0.18 -9.59
N ARG A 237 -8.14 -0.89 -10.22
CA ARG A 237 -6.70 -0.69 -10.03
C ARG A 237 -6.24 0.64 -10.62
N ALA A 238 -6.66 0.91 -11.85
CA ALA A 238 -6.28 2.12 -12.56
C ALA A 238 -6.91 3.36 -11.90
N TYR A 239 -8.17 3.24 -11.45
CA TYR A 239 -8.94 4.37 -10.89
C TYR A 239 -9.64 3.97 -9.60
N PRO A 240 -8.90 3.86 -8.48
CA PRO A 240 -9.42 3.43 -7.18
C PRO A 240 -10.19 4.54 -6.45
N GLY A 241 -11.13 5.19 -7.13
CA GLY A 241 -11.88 6.34 -6.62
C GLY A 241 -11.06 7.64 -6.46
N THR A 242 -9.78 7.63 -6.82
CA THR A 242 -8.86 8.77 -6.76
C THR A 242 -7.88 8.74 -7.94
N ILE A 243 -7.21 9.87 -8.22
CA ILE A 243 -6.25 10.01 -9.33
C ILE A 243 -4.86 10.31 -8.77
N ARG A 244 -3.88 9.48 -9.17
CA ARG A 244 -2.47 9.64 -8.78
C ARG A 244 -1.87 10.86 -9.50
N GLY A 245 -0.79 11.41 -8.93
CA GLY A 245 -0.15 12.61 -9.47
C GLY A 245 -0.93 13.93 -9.22
N THR A 246 -2.09 13.89 -8.55
CA THR A 246 -2.83 15.10 -8.15
C THR A 246 -2.34 15.67 -6.82
N ASN A 247 -2.64 16.95 -6.55
CA ASN A 247 -2.37 17.55 -5.25
C ASN A 247 -3.13 16.87 -4.10
N GLU A 248 -4.37 16.44 -4.35
CA GLU A 248 -5.17 15.66 -3.39
C GLU A 248 -4.46 14.35 -3.03
N TRP A 249 -3.94 13.63 -4.04
CA TRP A 249 -3.13 12.44 -3.84
C TRP A 249 -1.89 12.72 -3.00
N ALA A 250 -1.12 13.74 -3.38
CA ALA A 250 0.11 14.09 -2.68
C ALA A 250 -0.14 14.50 -1.21
N GLN A 251 -1.25 15.19 -0.92
CA GLN A 251 -1.60 15.59 0.44
C GLN A 251 -2.11 14.41 1.28
N THR A 252 -3.03 13.62 0.72
CA THR A 252 -3.66 12.50 1.42
C THR A 252 -2.67 11.36 1.67
N TYR A 253 -1.86 11.02 0.66
CA TYR A 253 -0.90 9.91 0.78
C TYR A 253 0.22 10.19 1.79
N LYS A 254 0.53 11.45 2.10
CA LYS A 254 1.46 11.82 3.18
C LYS A 254 1.03 11.29 4.55
N ILE A 255 -0.28 11.10 4.77
CA ILE A 255 -0.82 10.56 6.02
C ILE A 255 -0.27 9.15 6.29
N ARG A 256 0.09 8.38 5.25
CA ARG A 256 0.72 7.06 5.40
C ARG A 256 1.95 7.10 6.32
N GLY A 257 2.68 8.21 6.36
CA GLY A 257 3.83 8.37 7.26
C GLY A 257 3.49 8.16 8.75
N CYS A 258 2.23 8.33 9.15
CA CYS A 258 1.79 8.05 10.52
C CYS A 258 1.95 6.57 10.91
N VAL A 259 1.83 5.63 9.96
CA VAL A 259 2.03 4.19 10.27
C VAL A 259 3.48 3.91 10.65
N GLU A 260 4.44 4.49 9.93
CA GLU A 260 5.87 4.33 10.20
C GLU A 260 6.23 4.96 11.55
N GLN A 261 5.67 6.13 11.85
CA GLN A 261 5.83 6.79 13.15
C GLN A 261 5.27 5.93 14.29
N THR A 262 4.12 5.28 14.07
CA THR A 262 3.51 4.36 15.05
C THR A 262 4.37 3.13 15.27
N ILE A 263 4.89 2.53 14.20
CA ILE A 263 5.83 1.40 14.28
C ILE A 263 7.09 1.80 15.06
N ASN A 264 7.63 3.00 14.80
CA ASN A 264 8.79 3.50 15.54
C ASN A 264 8.46 3.77 17.02
N GLN A 265 7.27 4.29 17.34
CA GLN A 265 6.81 4.45 18.71
C GLN A 265 6.79 3.11 19.45
N PHE A 266 6.27 2.05 18.82
CA PHE A 266 6.28 0.69 19.38
C PHE A 266 7.70 0.18 19.62
N LYS A 267 8.57 0.32 18.61
CA LYS A 267 9.96 -0.14 18.70
C LYS A 267 10.73 0.56 19.81
N ASP A 268 10.68 1.89 19.82
CA ASP A 268 11.58 2.71 20.64
C ASP A 268 10.93 3.11 21.97
N SER A 269 9.73 3.68 21.94
CA SER A 269 9.08 4.21 23.15
C SER A 269 8.47 3.13 24.02
N PHE A 270 7.92 2.08 23.41
CA PHE A 270 7.35 0.93 24.12
C PHE A 270 8.33 -0.26 24.18
N CYS A 271 9.60 -0.03 23.82
CA CYS A 271 10.72 -0.96 23.98
C CYS A 271 10.58 -2.32 23.27
N VAL A 272 9.69 -2.46 22.28
CA VAL A 272 9.52 -3.71 21.54
C VAL A 272 10.81 -4.10 20.79
N ALA A 273 11.63 -3.13 20.37
CA ALA A 273 12.92 -3.40 19.73
C ALA A 273 13.96 -4.01 20.68
N ASN A 274 13.93 -3.62 21.96
CA ASN A 274 14.88 -4.06 23.00
C ASN A 274 14.27 -5.11 23.96
N ARG A 275 13.20 -5.78 23.52
CA ARG A 275 12.55 -6.85 24.27
C ARG A 275 13.53 -8.00 24.54
N ARG A 276 13.40 -8.63 25.70
CA ARG A 276 14.18 -9.84 26.08
C ARG A 276 13.39 -11.14 25.88
N THR A 277 12.08 -11.02 25.64
CA THR A 277 11.14 -12.11 25.41
C THR A 277 11.31 -12.70 24.01
N GLN A 278 11.15 -14.03 23.91
CA GLN A 278 11.38 -14.77 22.66
C GLN A 278 10.26 -15.78 22.32
N ASN A 279 9.39 -16.10 23.28
CA ASN A 279 8.27 -17.03 23.02
C ASN A 279 7.06 -16.29 22.43
N GLU A 280 6.25 -17.02 21.68
CA GLU A 280 5.09 -16.47 20.95
C GLU A 280 4.14 -15.67 21.85
N GLN A 281 3.74 -16.27 22.97
CA GLN A 281 2.70 -15.72 23.84
C GLN A 281 3.13 -14.41 24.49
N THR A 282 4.35 -14.35 25.01
CA THR A 282 4.90 -13.11 25.60
C THR A 282 5.10 -12.03 24.57
N LEU A 283 5.55 -12.37 23.35
CA LEU A 283 5.68 -11.40 22.26
C LEU A 283 4.34 -10.80 21.85
N HIS A 284 3.30 -11.65 21.76
CA HIS A 284 1.96 -11.18 21.48
C HIS A 284 1.44 -10.26 22.60
N ALA A 285 1.66 -10.64 23.87
CA ALA A 285 1.30 -9.80 25.01
C ALA A 285 2.03 -8.44 24.99
N ASP A 286 3.34 -8.41 24.72
CA ASP A 286 4.14 -7.18 24.63
C ASP A 286 3.60 -6.23 23.55
N LEU A 287 3.17 -6.77 22.40
CA LEU A 287 2.56 -5.98 21.33
C LEU A 287 1.20 -5.41 21.75
N LEU A 288 0.34 -6.21 22.39
CA LEU A 288 -0.96 -5.74 22.87
C LEU A 288 -0.82 -4.67 23.96
N LEU A 289 0.10 -4.87 24.91
CA LEU A 289 0.41 -3.88 25.96
C LEU A 289 0.93 -2.58 25.35
N SER A 290 1.74 -2.65 24.29
CA SER A 290 2.20 -1.47 23.55
C SER A 290 1.03 -0.71 22.89
N GLY A 291 0.06 -1.44 22.32
CA GLY A 291 -1.17 -0.86 21.80
C GLY A 291 -2.00 -0.16 22.88
N ILE A 292 -2.19 -0.82 24.04
CA ILE A 292 -2.91 -0.24 25.18
C ILE A 292 -2.19 1.02 25.68
N ALA A 293 -0.87 1.00 25.82
CA ALA A 293 -0.07 2.15 26.22
C ALA A 293 -0.22 3.33 25.25
N GLN A 294 -0.30 3.07 23.94
CA GLN A 294 -0.58 4.11 22.96
C GLN A 294 -1.97 4.71 23.16
N LEU A 295 -2.99 3.89 23.37
CA LEU A 295 -4.36 4.36 23.58
C LEU A 295 -4.47 5.20 24.86
N LEU A 296 -3.78 4.81 25.94
CA LEU A 296 -3.69 5.63 27.16
C LEU A 296 -3.02 6.98 26.89
N THR A 297 -1.98 7.02 26.06
CA THR A 297 -1.32 8.27 25.64
C THR A 297 -2.30 9.19 24.91
N VAL A 298 -3.16 8.63 24.04
CA VAL A 298 -4.19 9.38 23.32
C VAL A 298 -5.22 9.96 24.29
N ILE A 299 -5.73 9.14 25.22
CA ILE A 299 -6.72 9.59 26.22
C ILE A 299 -6.13 10.69 27.10
N LEU A 300 -4.87 10.55 27.53
CA LEU A 300 -4.19 11.58 28.31
C LEU A 300 -4.02 12.88 27.52
N ALA A 301 -3.57 12.80 26.27
CA ALA A 301 -3.39 13.96 25.41
C ALA A 301 -4.71 14.72 25.17
N ASP A 302 -5.82 14.00 25.03
CA ASP A 302 -7.17 14.57 24.91
C ASP A 302 -7.63 15.24 26.21
N SER A 303 -7.45 14.58 27.36
CA SER A 303 -7.90 15.09 28.67
C SER A 303 -7.19 16.38 29.10
N ILE A 304 -5.95 16.60 28.66
CA ILE A 304 -5.18 17.82 28.93
C ILE A 304 -5.20 18.81 27.74
N HIS A 305 -5.97 18.53 26.69
CA HIS A 305 -6.08 19.33 25.48
C HIS A 305 -4.75 19.57 24.72
N GLN A 306 -3.82 18.62 24.79
CA GLN A 306 -2.53 18.66 24.07
C GLN A 306 -2.50 17.64 22.94
N HIS A 307 -3.42 17.79 21.97
CA HIS A 307 -3.64 16.81 20.89
C HIS A 307 -2.42 16.62 19.97
N GLN A 308 -1.47 17.54 19.96
CA GLN A 308 -0.19 17.38 19.25
C GLN A 308 0.67 16.24 19.81
N PHE A 309 0.41 15.79 21.04
CA PHE A 309 1.18 14.74 21.72
C PHE A 309 0.51 13.36 21.73
N ILE A 310 -0.56 13.14 20.96
CA ILE A 310 -1.23 11.81 20.86
C ILE A 310 -0.30 10.65 20.48
N ARG A 311 0.87 10.96 19.92
CA ARG A 311 1.91 10.01 19.46
C ARG A 311 3.20 10.06 20.29
N SER A 312 3.24 10.84 21.38
CA SER A 312 4.45 11.02 22.18
C SER A 312 4.13 11.09 23.66
N LEU A 313 4.55 10.06 24.39
CA LEU A 313 4.37 9.99 25.84
C LEU A 313 5.35 10.90 26.59
N LYS A 314 6.59 11.05 26.08
CA LYS A 314 7.66 11.76 26.78
C LYS A 314 7.30 13.21 27.19
N PRO A 315 6.73 14.05 26.31
CA PRO A 315 6.33 15.40 26.67
C PRO A 315 5.17 15.47 27.67
N LEU A 316 4.43 14.37 27.86
CA LEU A 316 3.26 14.30 28.75
C LEU A 316 3.61 13.91 30.18
N ILE A 317 4.81 13.36 30.40
CA ILE A 317 5.29 12.86 31.70
C ILE A 317 6.51 13.64 32.21
N ALA A 318 6.96 14.64 31.44
CA ALA A 318 8.12 15.48 31.74
C ALA A 318 7.71 16.77 32.48
#